data_AF-A0A970JCV0-F1
#
_entry.id   AF-A0A970JCV0-F1
#
_cell.length_a   1.000
_cell.length_b   1.000
_cell.length_c   1.000
_cell.angle_alpha   90.00
_cell.angle_beta   90.00
_cell.angle_gamma   90.00
#
_symmetry.space_group_name_H-M   'P 1'
#
loop_
_entity.id
_entity.type
_entity.pdbx_description
1 polymer ?
#
loop_
_entity_poly.entity_id
_entity_poly.type
_entity_poly.pdbx_seq_one_letter_code
_entity_poly.pdbx_strand_id
1 'polypeptide(L)'
;MIKFNNDWDEILKDEFQKEYYQKLRAFLAYEYKTRTVFPDMYELYSAFKVTSYKDTKVVILGQDPYHEPGQAHGMAFSVKPGVKIPPSLLNIFRELQDDVGCYIPDNGYLLPWAKQGVLLLNATLTVRMGEANSHKN
;
A
#
# COMPACT_ATOMS: atom_id res chain seq x y z
N MET A 1 8.30 -17.17 5.31
CA MET A 1 8.49 -16.79 3.89
C MET A 1 7.28 -15.98 3.47
N ILE A 2 7.46 -14.85 2.79
CA ILE A 2 6.32 -14.09 2.28
C ILE A 2 5.65 -14.94 1.21
N LYS A 3 4.32 -14.96 1.23
CA LYS A 3 3.51 -15.60 0.21
C LYS A 3 2.42 -14.63 -0.22
N PHE A 4 2.47 -14.24 -1.49
CA PHE A 4 1.43 -13.45 -2.14
C PHE A 4 0.30 -14.36 -2.66
N ASN A 5 0.59 -15.66 -2.86
CA ASN A 5 -0.29 -16.67 -3.45
C ASN A 5 -0.65 -16.35 -4.91
N ASN A 6 0.30 -15.78 -5.65
CA ASN A 6 0.20 -15.51 -7.08
C ASN A 6 1.61 -15.48 -7.72
N ASP A 7 1.69 -15.04 -8.96
CA ASP A 7 2.93 -15.01 -9.75
C ASP A 7 4.02 -14.07 -9.21
N TRP A 8 3.70 -13.14 -8.30
CA TRP A 8 4.73 -12.36 -7.59
C TRP A 8 5.66 -13.22 -6.74
N ASP A 9 5.19 -14.38 -6.25
CA ASP A 9 6.01 -15.28 -5.44
C ASP A 9 7.24 -15.75 -6.23
N GLU A 10 7.07 -16.10 -7.50
CA GLU A 10 8.18 -16.53 -8.37
C GLU A 10 9.01 -15.36 -8.86
N ILE A 11 8.39 -14.21 -9.12
CA ILE A 11 9.08 -13.02 -9.66
C ILE A 11 9.99 -12.38 -8.62
N LEU A 12 9.57 -12.34 -7.35
CA LEU A 12 10.31 -11.65 -6.28
C LEU A 12 11.11 -12.58 -5.37
N LYS A 13 11.08 -13.91 -5.59
CA LYS A 13 11.75 -14.88 -4.70
C LYS A 13 13.22 -14.56 -4.43
N ASP A 14 13.95 -14.11 -5.45
CA ASP A 14 15.38 -13.85 -5.36
C ASP A 14 15.66 -12.55 -4.61
N GLU A 15 14.80 -11.54 -4.72
CA GLU A 15 14.91 -10.30 -3.93
C GLU A 15 14.86 -10.59 -2.42
N PHE A 16 14.01 -11.54 -2.01
CA PHE A 16 13.90 -11.91 -0.60
C PHE A 16 15.12 -12.64 -0.04
N GLN A 17 16.01 -13.16 -0.89
CA GLN A 17 17.26 -13.80 -0.45
C GLN A 17 18.42 -12.81 -0.33
N LYS A 18 18.30 -11.62 -0.93
CA LYS A 18 19.38 -10.64 -0.93
C LYS A 18 19.62 -10.07 0.46
N GLU A 19 20.88 -9.75 0.75
CA GLU A 19 21.33 -9.26 2.06
C GLU A 19 20.59 -7.99 2.49
N TYR A 20 20.35 -7.05 1.57
CA TYR A 20 19.63 -5.82 1.87
C TYR A 20 18.20 -6.10 2.38
N TYR A 21 17.52 -7.09 1.79
CA TYR A 21 16.17 -7.44 2.18
C TYR A 21 16.13 -8.15 3.53
N GLN A 22 17.11 -9.01 3.81
CA GLN A 22 17.26 -9.65 5.11
C GLN A 22 17.50 -8.62 6.23
N LYS A 23 18.35 -7.61 5.96
CA LYS A 23 18.57 -6.46 6.86
C LYS A 23 17.28 -5.66 7.06
N LEU A 24 16.57 -5.33 5.98
CA LEU A 24 15.28 -4.64 6.03
C LEU A 24 14.26 -5.41 6.88
N ARG A 25 14.19 -6.74 6.72
CA ARG A 25 13.27 -7.59 7.48
C ARG A 25 13.58 -7.59 8.98
N ALA A 26 14.87 -7.64 9.35
CA ALA A 26 15.30 -7.54 10.74
C ALA A 26 14.97 -6.16 11.33
N PHE A 27 15.20 -5.09 10.57
CA PHE A 27 14.81 -3.73 10.94
C PHE A 27 13.31 -3.62 11.18
N LEU A 28 12.48 -4.08 10.23
CA LEU A 28 11.02 -4.04 10.37
C LEU A 28 10.53 -4.84 11.57
N ALA A 29 11.10 -6.02 11.83
CA ALA A 29 10.74 -6.82 13.00
C ALA A 29 11.03 -6.08 14.33
N TYR A 30 12.13 -5.32 14.38
CA TYR A 30 12.44 -4.47 15.53
C TYR A 30 11.48 -3.28 15.63
N GLU A 31 11.19 -2.60 14.51
CA GLU A 31 10.26 -1.47 14.44
C GLU A 31 8.86 -1.85 14.92
N TYR A 32 8.26 -2.91 14.34
CA TYR A 32 6.93 -3.40 14.77
C TYR A 32 6.90 -3.86 16.23
N LYS A 33 8.04 -4.26 16.82
CA LYS A 33 8.12 -4.64 18.24
C LYS A 33 8.19 -3.44 19.17
N THR A 34 8.77 -2.32 18.72
CA THR A 34 9.15 -1.20 19.59
C THR A 34 8.38 0.08 19.32
N ARG A 35 7.71 0.19 18.17
CA ARG A 35 6.99 1.38 17.69
C ARG A 35 5.65 0.97 17.07
N THR A 36 4.75 1.95 16.95
CA THR A 36 3.56 1.81 16.11
C THR A 36 3.96 2.08 14.66
N VAL A 37 3.85 1.06 13.81
CA VAL A 37 4.19 1.11 12.39
C VAL A 37 2.94 0.80 11.57
N PHE A 38 2.76 1.53 10.47
CA PHE A 38 1.68 1.33 9.52
C PHE A 38 2.22 0.91 8.14
N PRO A 39 1.45 0.12 7.36
CA PRO A 39 0.20 -0.54 7.77
C PRO A 39 0.47 -1.68 8.78
N ASP A 40 -0.58 -2.33 9.25
CA ASP A 40 -0.44 -3.58 10.00
C ASP A 40 0.41 -4.60 9.20
N MET A 41 1.24 -5.38 9.89
CA MET A 41 2.20 -6.28 9.25
C MET A 41 1.55 -7.32 8.32
N TYR A 42 0.29 -7.71 8.58
CA TYR A 42 -0.45 -8.64 7.73
C TYR A 42 -0.95 -8.00 6.43
N GLU A 43 -1.06 -6.67 6.42
CA GLU A 43 -1.53 -5.86 5.30
C GLU A 43 -0.39 -5.23 4.49
N LEU A 44 0.86 -5.32 4.95
CA LEU A 44 2.05 -4.75 4.29
C LEU A 44 2.11 -5.01 2.77
N TYR A 45 1.65 -6.18 2.34
CA TYR A 45 1.73 -6.67 0.98
C TYR A 45 0.37 -6.76 0.27
N SER A 46 -0.66 -6.06 0.75
CA SER A 46 -2.03 -6.12 0.21
C SER A 46 -2.09 -5.83 -1.29
N ALA A 47 -1.38 -4.80 -1.78
CA ALA A 47 -1.35 -4.47 -3.22
C ALA A 47 -0.90 -5.66 -4.09
N PHE A 48 0.19 -6.34 -3.71
CA PHE A 48 0.71 -7.51 -4.42
C PHE A 48 -0.20 -8.74 -4.31
N LYS A 49 -0.88 -8.91 -3.16
CA LYS A 49 -1.82 -10.03 -2.95
C LYS A 49 -3.08 -9.89 -3.82
N VAL A 50 -3.58 -8.66 -3.98
CA VAL A 50 -4.81 -8.39 -4.73
C VAL A 50 -4.55 -8.33 -6.23
N THR A 51 -3.46 -7.69 -6.65
CA THR A 51 -3.13 -7.46 -8.06
C THR A 51 -1.91 -8.30 -8.44
N SER A 52 -2.14 -9.41 -9.14
CA SER A 52 -1.08 -10.29 -9.67
C SER A 52 -0.21 -9.55 -10.68
N TYR A 53 1.01 -10.02 -10.92
CA TYR A 53 1.91 -9.40 -11.90
C TYR A 53 1.30 -9.45 -13.30
N LYS A 54 0.80 -10.63 -13.71
CA LYS A 54 0.20 -10.86 -15.02
C LYS A 54 -1.09 -10.06 -15.25
N ASP A 55 -1.90 -9.85 -14.21
CA ASP A 55 -3.17 -9.11 -14.35
C ASP A 55 -3.01 -7.60 -14.13
N THR A 56 -1.80 -7.13 -13.81
CA THR A 56 -1.51 -5.70 -13.69
C THR A 56 -1.60 -5.01 -15.06
N LYS A 57 -2.44 -3.97 -15.14
CA LYS A 57 -2.66 -3.14 -16.33
C LYS A 57 -2.19 -1.71 -16.14
N VAL A 58 -2.36 -1.19 -14.92
CA VAL A 58 -2.04 0.20 -14.54
C VAL A 58 -1.28 0.15 -13.22
N VAL A 59 -0.28 1.00 -13.06
CA VAL A 59 0.44 1.19 -11.79
C VAL A 59 0.23 2.63 -11.33
N ILE A 60 -0.31 2.80 -10.12
CA ILE A 60 -0.36 4.09 -9.44
C ILE A 60 0.69 4.06 -8.33
N LEU A 61 1.69 4.93 -8.47
CA LEU A 61 2.78 5.05 -7.52
C LEU A 61 2.49 6.14 -6.49
N GLY A 62 2.46 5.75 -5.21
CA GLY A 62 2.50 6.68 -4.08
C GLY A 62 3.89 6.73 -3.44
N GLN A 63 4.03 7.58 -2.42
CA GLN A 63 5.31 7.82 -1.75
C GLN A 63 5.50 6.87 -0.56
N ASP A 64 4.78 7.10 0.54
CA ASP A 64 4.76 6.29 1.74
C ASP A 64 3.30 6.04 2.21
N PRO A 65 3.06 5.08 3.11
CA PRO A 65 1.72 4.85 3.65
C PRO A 65 1.24 6.05 4.48
N TYR A 66 -0.07 6.16 4.65
CA TYR A 66 -0.62 7.07 5.65
C TYR A 66 -0.09 6.75 7.05
N HIS A 67 0.27 7.80 7.80
CA HIS A 67 0.91 7.68 9.12
C HIS A 67 -0.05 7.85 10.30
N GLU A 68 -1.36 7.99 10.06
CA GLU A 68 -2.36 8.06 11.12
C GLU A 68 -3.04 6.71 11.37
N PRO A 69 -3.49 6.44 12.62
CA PRO A 69 -4.16 5.20 12.98
C PRO A 69 -5.36 4.86 12.07
N GLY A 70 -5.39 3.61 11.62
CA GLY A 70 -6.50 3.04 10.85
C GLY A 70 -6.55 3.46 9.38
N GLN A 71 -5.65 4.32 8.89
CA GLN A 71 -5.66 4.77 7.49
C GLN A 71 -5.02 3.76 6.53
N ALA A 72 -3.74 3.45 6.71
CA ALA A 72 -3.01 2.60 5.78
C ALA A 72 -3.37 1.11 5.92
N HIS A 73 -3.59 0.45 4.79
CA HIS A 73 -3.88 -0.99 4.68
C HIS A 73 -3.13 -1.68 3.52
N GLY A 74 -1.99 -1.12 3.13
CA GLY A 74 -1.09 -1.70 2.12
C GLY A 74 -1.48 -1.49 0.66
N MET A 75 -2.30 -0.48 0.38
CA MET A 75 -2.58 0.02 -0.97
C MET A 75 -2.41 1.55 -0.99
N ALA A 76 -1.66 2.07 -1.96
CA ALA A 76 -1.44 3.51 -2.11
C ALA A 76 -2.76 4.29 -2.19
N PHE A 77 -2.81 5.44 -1.53
CA PHE A 77 -3.96 6.37 -1.42
C PHE A 77 -5.26 5.81 -0.80
N SER A 78 -5.40 4.48 -0.68
CA SER A 78 -6.61 3.82 -0.25
C SER A 78 -6.76 3.82 1.27
N VAL A 79 -7.98 3.97 1.77
CA VAL A 79 -8.35 3.77 3.19
C VAL A 79 -9.54 2.83 3.31
N LYS A 80 -9.66 2.09 4.43
CA LYS A 80 -10.78 1.17 4.65
C LYS A 80 -12.13 1.91 4.81
N PRO A 81 -13.27 1.26 4.53
CA PRO A 81 -14.58 1.82 4.83
C PRO A 81 -14.71 2.24 6.31
N GLY A 82 -15.38 3.36 6.57
CA GLY A 82 -15.50 3.95 7.91
C GLY A 82 -14.34 4.87 8.32
N VAL A 83 -13.23 4.87 7.57
CA VAL A 83 -12.13 5.82 7.76
C VAL A 83 -12.41 7.09 6.95
N LYS A 84 -12.19 8.25 7.56
CA LYS A 84 -12.33 9.55 6.88
C LYS A 84 -11.41 9.59 5.66
N ILE A 85 -11.97 9.97 4.51
CA ILE A 85 -11.24 10.14 3.24
C ILE A 85 -10.12 11.19 3.44
N PRO A 86 -8.84 10.82 3.23
CA PRO A 86 -7.73 11.77 3.34
C PRO A 86 -7.78 12.85 2.25
N PRO A 87 -7.20 14.04 2.48
CA PRO A 87 -7.22 15.14 1.51
C PRO A 87 -6.69 14.76 0.11
N SER A 88 -5.61 13.98 0.05
CA SER A 88 -5.02 13.54 -1.22
C SER A 88 -5.99 12.67 -2.03
N LEU A 89 -6.69 11.74 -1.37
CA LEU A 89 -7.68 10.88 -2.04
C LEU A 89 -8.92 11.67 -2.45
N LEU A 90 -9.34 12.65 -1.66
CA LEU A 90 -10.45 13.53 -2.04
C LEU A 90 -10.11 14.33 -3.30
N ASN A 91 -8.86 14.78 -3.45
CA ASN A 91 -8.41 15.44 -4.67
C ASN A 91 -8.40 14.48 -5.88
N ILE A 92 -7.99 13.22 -5.69
CA ILE A 92 -8.09 12.18 -6.74
C ILE A 92 -9.55 11.99 -7.17
N PHE A 93 -10.50 11.94 -6.23
CA PHE A 93 -11.92 11.80 -6.57
C PHE A 93 -12.51 13.02 -7.27
N ARG A 94 -12.06 14.24 -6.93
CA ARG A 94 -12.45 15.46 -7.64
C ARG A 94 -11.96 15.43 -9.09
N GLU A 95 -10.69 15.09 -9.29
CA GLU A 95 -10.13 14.94 -10.64
C GLU A 95 -10.87 13.86 -11.43
N LEU A 96 -11.17 12.71 -10.81
CA LEU A 96 -11.94 11.64 -11.46
C LEU A 96 -13.37 12.09 -11.83
N GLN A 97 -13.99 12.94 -11.02
CA GLN A 97 -15.30 13.51 -11.33
C GLN A 97 -15.19 14.48 -12.51
N ASP A 98 -14.19 15.35 -12.51
CA ASP A 98 -14.00 16.38 -13.53
C ASP A 98 -13.59 15.77 -14.88
N ASP A 99 -12.75 14.73 -14.88
CA ASP A 99 -12.23 14.06 -16.08
C ASP A 99 -13.25 13.10 -16.71
N VAL A 100 -13.80 12.17 -15.92
CA VAL A 100 -14.65 11.07 -16.43
C VAL A 100 -16.07 11.06 -15.88
N GLY A 101 -16.49 12.10 -15.17
CA GLY A 101 -17.88 12.27 -14.71
C GLY A 101 -18.31 11.29 -13.62
N CYS A 102 -17.37 10.64 -12.93
CA CYS A 102 -17.69 9.74 -11.83
C CYS A 102 -18.24 10.51 -10.62
N TYR A 103 -19.14 9.89 -9.86
CA TYR A 103 -19.54 10.44 -8.56
C TYR A 103 -18.41 10.23 -7.54
N ILE A 104 -18.29 11.15 -6.58
CA ILE A 104 -17.36 11.01 -5.46
C ILE A 104 -17.96 9.99 -4.46
N PRO A 105 -17.31 8.85 -4.20
CA PRO A 105 -17.82 7.85 -3.27
C PRO A 105 -17.86 8.36 -1.82
N ASP A 106 -18.69 7.71 -1.00
CA ASP A 106 -18.81 7.98 0.43
C ASP A 106 -17.71 7.33 1.29
N ASN A 107 -16.77 6.62 0.66
CA ASN A 107 -15.66 5.94 1.30
C ASN A 107 -14.39 6.01 0.42
N GLY A 108 -13.23 5.78 1.04
CA GLY A 108 -11.94 5.86 0.35
C GLY A 108 -11.35 4.51 -0.09
N TYR A 109 -12.17 3.46 -0.23
CA TYR A 109 -11.68 2.11 -0.41
C TYR A 109 -11.46 1.76 -1.89
N LEU A 110 -10.20 1.74 -2.32
CA LEU A 110 -9.81 1.52 -3.72
C LEU A 110 -9.63 0.04 -4.12
N LEU A 111 -10.06 -0.91 -3.29
CA LEU A 111 -10.03 -2.35 -3.65
C LEU A 111 -10.72 -2.65 -5.00
N PRO A 112 -11.84 -2.00 -5.37
CA PRO A 112 -12.47 -2.22 -6.68
C PRO A 112 -11.54 -1.92 -7.86
N TRP A 113 -10.64 -0.94 -7.75
CA TRP A 113 -9.64 -0.66 -8.79
C TRP A 113 -8.56 -1.72 -8.82
N ALA A 114 -8.07 -2.13 -7.64
CA ALA A 114 -7.05 -3.18 -7.53
C ALA A 114 -7.51 -4.49 -8.19
N LYS A 115 -8.74 -4.91 -7.94
CA LYS A 115 -9.36 -6.09 -8.58
C LYS A 115 -9.49 -6.02 -10.10
N GLN A 116 -9.36 -4.83 -10.70
CA GLN A 116 -9.42 -4.63 -12.15
C GLN A 116 -8.03 -4.59 -12.83
N GLY A 117 -6.96 -4.73 -12.05
CA GLY A 117 -5.58 -4.69 -12.53
C GLY A 117 -4.85 -3.39 -12.22
N VAL A 118 -5.35 -2.56 -11.30
CA VAL A 118 -4.65 -1.35 -10.86
C VAL A 118 -3.74 -1.68 -9.67
N LEU A 119 -2.43 -1.71 -9.89
CA LEU A 119 -1.46 -1.91 -8.81
C LEU A 119 -1.25 -0.59 -8.04
N LEU A 120 -1.78 -0.53 -6.82
CA LEU A 120 -1.70 0.64 -5.92
C LEU A 120 -0.47 0.54 -5.00
N LEU A 121 0.70 0.92 -5.50
CA LEU A 121 1.98 0.66 -4.85
C LEU A 121 2.63 1.94 -4.31
N ASN A 122 3.05 1.93 -3.05
CA ASN A 122 3.92 2.98 -2.53
C ASN A 122 5.40 2.62 -2.75
N ALA A 123 6.25 3.63 -2.97
CA ALA A 123 7.69 3.44 -3.05
C ALA A 123 8.28 2.93 -1.72
N THR A 124 7.76 3.46 -0.60
CA THR A 124 8.03 2.94 0.75
C THR A 124 6.78 2.22 1.27
N LEU A 125 6.95 1.01 1.80
CA LEU A 125 5.80 0.18 2.20
C LEU A 125 5.42 0.28 3.68
N THR A 126 6.24 0.93 4.51
CA THR A 126 5.96 1.12 5.95
C THR A 126 6.27 2.55 6.39
N VAL A 127 5.66 2.98 7.50
CA VAL A 127 5.91 4.27 8.12
C VAL A 127 5.64 4.17 9.62
N ARG A 128 6.37 4.93 10.45
CA ARG A 128 6.04 5.10 11.86
C ARG A 128 4.85 6.05 12.03
N MET A 129 4.04 5.80 13.05
CA MET A 129 2.92 6.66 13.41
C MET A 129 3.38 8.12 13.63
N GLY A 130 2.72 9.06 12.94
CA GLY A 130 3.00 10.49 13.06
C GLY A 130 4.34 10.97 12.45
N GLU A 131 5.13 10.09 11.83
CA GLU A 131 6.44 10.41 11.25
C GLU A 131 6.47 10.07 9.76
N ALA A 132 5.93 10.96 8.93
CA ALA A 132 5.98 10.83 7.47
C ALA A 132 7.43 10.59 6.98
N ASN A 133 7.60 9.70 6.01
CA ASN A 133 8.89 9.31 5.42
C ASN A 133 9.93 8.71 6.39
N SER A 134 9.52 8.26 7.58
CA SER A 134 10.42 7.67 8.58
C SER A 134 11.20 6.44 8.09
N HIS A 135 10.69 5.70 7.11
CA HIS A 135 11.32 4.48 6.56
C HIS A 135 11.75 4.63 5.09
N LYS A 136 11.97 5.86 4.60
CA LYS A 136 12.23 6.11 3.17
C LYS A 136 13.50 5.48 2.58
N ASN A 137 14.46 5.06 3.42
CA ASN A 137 15.80 4.60 3.03
C ASN A 137 16.11 3.23 3.65
#